data_AF-A0AAV4ZS30-F1
#
_entry.id   AF-A0AAV4ZS30-F1
#
_cell.length_a   1.000
_cell.length_b   1.000
_cell.length_c   1.000
_cell.angle_alpha   90.00
_cell.angle_beta   90.00
_cell.angle_gamma   90.00
#
_symmetry.space_group_name_H-M   'P 1'
#
loop_
_entity.id
_entity.type
_entity.pdbx_description
1 polymer ?
#
loop_
_entity_poly.entity_id
_entity_poly.type
_entity_poly.pdbx_seq_one_letter_code
_entity_poly.pdbx_strand_id
1 'polypeptide(L)'
;MPMRMDGAEFRNGWREGYDVDGTKVVVEARHFRRNRPPTPHEHVVQMMRGRGPGMAQDPVYEWGASLGDGRLGRCTIRPTPSGMFQVAGLRHLYRTVEEAARGWAVPIVARATEAARLQTERASAERTAGPRP
;
A
#
# COMPACT_ATOMS: atom_id res chain seq x y z
N MET A 1 -16.40 -17.96 0.09
CA MET A 1 -15.30 -18.38 -0.81
C MET A 1 -14.00 -18.08 -0.08
N PRO A 2 -13.17 -19.07 0.27
CA PRO A 2 -11.85 -18.80 0.85
C PRO A 2 -10.97 -18.08 -0.17
N MET A 3 -10.26 -17.04 0.26
CA MET A 3 -9.33 -16.26 -0.56
C MET A 3 -8.17 -17.17 -1.02
N ARG A 4 -7.89 -17.17 -2.32
CA ARG A 4 -6.68 -17.78 -2.89
C ARG A 4 -5.48 -16.90 -2.54
N MET A 5 -4.61 -17.37 -1.66
CA MET A 5 -3.42 -16.68 -1.13
C MET A 5 -2.13 -17.23 -1.74
N ASP A 6 -2.21 -17.72 -2.98
CA ASP A 6 -1.16 -18.41 -3.72
C ASP A 6 -0.51 -17.55 -4.82
N GLY A 7 -0.96 -16.30 -4.99
CA GLY A 7 -0.39 -15.33 -5.92
C GLY A 7 1.07 -14.96 -5.60
N ALA A 8 1.82 -14.53 -6.61
CA ALA A 8 3.22 -14.10 -6.44
C ALA A 8 3.35 -12.90 -5.50
N GLU A 9 2.31 -12.07 -5.42
CA GLU A 9 2.14 -10.94 -4.53
C GLU A 9 2.05 -11.33 -3.05
N PHE A 10 1.75 -12.60 -2.74
CA PHE A 10 1.80 -13.18 -1.39
C PHE A 10 3.14 -13.87 -1.12
N ARG A 11 4.22 -13.42 -1.75
CA ARG A 11 5.59 -13.81 -1.38
C ARG A 11 6.23 -12.65 -0.64
N ASN A 12 6.85 -12.96 0.50
CA ASN A 12 7.57 -11.94 1.26
C ASN A 12 8.68 -11.31 0.40
N GLY A 13 8.72 -9.98 0.34
CA GLY A 13 9.69 -9.25 -0.48
C GLY A 13 9.35 -9.21 -1.97
N TRP A 14 8.18 -9.71 -2.40
CA TRP A 14 7.68 -9.45 -3.74
C TRP A 14 7.60 -7.95 -3.99
N ARG A 15 8.01 -7.51 -5.17
CA ARG A 15 8.06 -6.10 -5.53
C ARG A 15 7.72 -5.90 -7.00
N GLU A 16 6.84 -4.96 -7.27
CA GLU A 16 6.43 -4.61 -8.63
C GLU A 16 6.34 -3.09 -8.79
N GLY A 17 6.63 -2.61 -10.00
CA GLY A 17 6.54 -1.20 -10.37
C GLY A 17 5.44 -0.98 -11.38
N TYR A 18 4.51 -0.07 -11.09
CA TYR A 18 3.44 0.34 -12.00
C TYR A 18 3.68 1.78 -12.46
N ASP A 19 3.33 2.10 -13.70
CA ASP A 19 3.34 3.49 -14.18
C ASP A 19 1.94 4.10 -14.04
N VAL A 20 1.86 5.27 -13.42
CA VAL A 20 0.62 6.04 -13.24
C VAL A 20 0.88 7.46 -13.68
N ASP A 21 0.35 7.83 -14.85
CA ASP A 21 0.50 9.16 -15.47
C ASP A 21 1.97 9.64 -15.53
N GLY A 22 2.90 8.73 -15.90
CA GLY A 22 4.33 9.02 -15.98
C GLY A 22 5.05 9.04 -14.63
N THR A 23 4.36 8.73 -13.53
CA THR A 23 4.94 8.55 -12.20
C THR A 23 5.00 7.07 -11.87
N LYS A 24 6.20 6.58 -11.57
CA LYS A 24 6.40 5.19 -11.14
C LYS A 24 5.88 5.00 -9.72
N VAL A 25 5.02 4.02 -9.50
CA VAL A 25 4.56 3.54 -8.20
C VAL A 25 5.22 2.19 -7.93
N VAL A 26 5.88 2.05 -6.78
CA VAL A 26 6.49 0.78 -6.38
C VAL A 26 5.66 0.17 -5.28
N VAL A 27 5.27 -1.10 -5.45
CA VAL A 27 4.57 -1.89 -4.45
C VAL A 27 5.48 -2.99 -3.93
N GLU A 28 5.55 -3.17 -2.62
CA GLU A 28 6.34 -4.19 -1.93
C GLU A 28 5.45 -5.00 -0.98
N ALA A 29 5.46 -6.32 -1.10
CA ALA A 29 4.81 -7.23 -0.17
C ALA A 29 5.66 -7.45 1.09
N ARG A 30 5.05 -7.23 2.25
CA ARG A 30 5.65 -7.40 3.57
C ARG A 30 4.84 -8.38 4.38
N HIS A 31 5.50 -9.48 4.74
CA HIS A 31 4.89 -10.54 5.52
C HIS A 31 5.51 -10.51 6.91
N PHE A 32 4.67 -10.35 7.93
CA PHE A 32 5.13 -10.41 9.31
C PHE A 32 4.16 -11.21 10.16
N ARG A 33 4.62 -11.61 11.34
CA ARG A 33 3.80 -12.33 12.30
C ARG A 33 3.37 -11.37 13.39
N ARG A 34 2.07 -11.31 13.66
CA ARG A 34 1.52 -10.54 14.75
C ARG A 34 1.20 -11.47 15.90
N ASN A 35 1.75 -11.18 17.07
CA ASN A 35 1.41 -11.89 18.30
C ASN A 35 -0.02 -11.49 18.72
N ARG A 36 -0.82 -12.49 19.08
CA ARG A 36 -2.13 -12.31 19.69
C ARG A 36 -2.36 -13.31 20.81
N PRO A 37 -3.35 -13.08 21.70
CA PRO A 37 -3.80 -14.09 22.62
C PRO A 37 -4.23 -15.36 21.86
N PRO A 38 -3.85 -16.55 22.35
CA PRO A 38 -4.32 -17.81 21.77
C PRO A 38 -5.83 -17.98 22.00
N THR A 39 -6.51 -18.58 21.04
CA THR A 39 -7.89 -19.07 21.23
C THR A 39 -7.90 -20.24 22.21
N PRO A 40 -9.05 -20.55 22.85
CA PRO A 40 -9.15 -21.71 23.75
C PRO A 40 -8.71 -23.02 23.10
N HIS A 41 -9.06 -23.23 21.83
CA HIS A 41 -8.64 -24.41 21.08
C HIS A 41 -7.11 -24.46 20.90
N GLU A 42 -6.49 -23.36 20.48
CA GLU A 42 -5.03 -23.29 20.34
C GLU A 42 -4.32 -23.48 21.68
N HIS A 43 -4.89 -22.99 22.77
CA HIS A 43 -4.38 -23.20 24.13
C HIS A 43 -4.41 -24.70 24.49
N VAL A 44 -5.53 -25.38 24.24
CA VAL A 44 -5.64 -26.83 24.45
C VAL A 44 -4.62 -27.60 23.59
N VAL A 45 -4.44 -27.22 22.33
CA VAL A 45 -3.43 -27.84 21.45
C VAL A 45 -2.01 -27.60 21.96
N GLN A 46 -1.71 -26.42 22.52
CA GLN A 46 -0.41 -26.14 23.14
C GLN A 46 -0.17 -27.04 24.36
N MET A 47 -1.18 -27.19 25.24
CA MET A 47 -1.09 -28.08 26.39
C MET A 47 -0.90 -29.55 25.99
N MET A 48 -1.64 -30.05 24.99
CA MET A 48 -1.46 -31.42 24.48
C MET A 48 -0.06 -31.66 23.91
N ARG A 49 0.61 -30.61 23.42
CA ARG A 49 1.98 -30.67 22.90
C ARG A 49 3.05 -30.44 23.99
N GLY A 50 2.67 -30.39 25.26
CA GLY A 50 3.58 -30.12 26.38
C GLY A 50 4.23 -28.73 26.32
N ARG A 51 3.65 -27.78 25.58
CA ARG A 51 4.14 -26.40 25.49
C ARG A 51 3.40 -25.54 26.50
N GLY A 52 4.13 -24.66 27.19
CA GLY A 52 3.55 -23.64 28.06
C GLY A 52 2.66 -22.65 27.29
N PRO A 53 1.78 -21.90 27.98
CA PRO A 53 0.87 -20.95 27.35
C PRO A 53 1.66 -19.86 26.62
N GLY A 54 1.63 -19.92 25.29
CA GLY A 54 2.35 -19.01 24.41
C GLY A 54 1.39 -18.18 23.57
N MET A 55 1.82 -16.94 23.25
CA MET A 55 1.09 -16.11 22.29
C MET A 55 0.95 -16.84 20.96
N ALA A 56 -0.26 -16.79 20.37
CA ALA A 56 -0.46 -17.27 19.02
C ALA A 56 0.12 -16.24 18.03
N GLN A 57 0.57 -16.74 16.88
CA GLN A 57 1.11 -15.91 15.80
C GLN A 57 0.16 -15.97 14.62
N ASP A 58 -0.46 -14.84 14.29
CA ASP A 58 -1.21 -14.72 13.05
C ASP A 58 -0.28 -14.22 11.94
N PRO A 59 -0.35 -14.82 10.74
CA PRO A 59 0.29 -14.26 9.57
C PRO A 59 -0.44 -12.97 9.18
N VAL A 60 0.32 -11.89 8.99
CA VAL A 60 -0.18 -10.62 8.48
C VAL A 60 0.52 -10.33 7.16
N TYR A 61 -0.30 -10.02 6.15
CA TYR A 61 0.11 -9.68 4.80
C TYR A 61 -0.21 -8.22 4.56
N GLU A 62 0.82 -7.39 4.37
CA GLU A 62 0.67 -5.98 4.03
C GLU A 62 1.46 -5.67 2.77
N TRP A 63 0.93 -4.81 1.90
CA TRP A 63 1.71 -4.24 0.80
C TRP A 63 1.98 -2.77 1.09
N GLY A 64 3.23 -2.34 0.96
CA GLY A 64 3.57 -0.92 0.94
C GLY A 64 3.55 -0.42 -0.50
N ALA A 65 2.79 0.63 -0.80
CA ALA A 65 2.93 1.37 -2.05
C ALA A 65 3.62 2.70 -1.78
N SER A 66 4.60 3.06 -2.61
CA SER A 66 5.32 4.32 -2.55
C SER A 66 5.57 4.86 -3.94
N LEU A 67 5.55 6.19 -4.10
CA LEU A 67 5.99 6.81 -5.36
C LEU A 67 7.51 6.64 -5.52
N GLY A 68 7.94 6.43 -6.76
CA GLY A 68 9.32 6.11 -7.14
C GLY A 68 10.29 7.27 -6.91
N ASP A 69 9.76 8.48 -6.79
CA ASP A 69 10.51 9.67 -6.38
C ASP A 69 10.83 9.70 -4.87
N GLY A 70 10.23 8.79 -4.08
CA GLY A 70 10.38 8.67 -2.63
C GLY A 70 9.85 9.86 -1.82
N ARG A 71 9.34 10.90 -2.48
CA ARG A 71 8.94 12.17 -1.88
C ARG A 71 7.44 12.24 -1.65
N LEU A 72 6.67 11.61 -2.51
CA LEU A 72 5.21 11.70 -2.48
C LEU A 72 4.59 10.44 -1.86
N GLY A 73 4.61 10.39 -0.53
CA GLY A 73 3.74 9.52 0.27
C GLY A 73 4.00 8.02 0.20
N ARG A 74 3.55 7.32 1.24
CA ARG A 74 3.47 5.87 1.31
C ARG A 74 2.08 5.49 1.79
N CYS A 75 1.51 4.42 1.26
CA CYS A 75 0.31 3.81 1.83
C CYS A 75 0.54 2.32 2.13
N THR A 76 -0.32 1.79 3.00
CA THR A 76 -0.39 0.37 3.29
C THR A 76 -1.66 -0.18 2.66
N ILE A 77 -1.54 -1.23 1.86
CA ILE A 77 -2.64 -1.97 1.28
C ILE A 77 -2.78 -3.27 2.08
N ARG A 78 -4.01 -3.63 2.42
CA ARG A 78 -4.33 -4.82 3.24
C ARG A 78 -5.39 -5.67 2.56
N PRO A 79 -5.34 -7.00 2.69
CA PRO A 79 -6.39 -7.87 2.21
C PRO A 79 -7.56 -7.83 3.20
N THR A 80 -8.79 -7.81 2.69
CA THR A 80 -10.02 -7.88 3.49
C THR A 80 -10.55 -9.31 3.54
N PRO A 81 -11.40 -9.67 4.52
CA PRO A 81 -12.03 -10.99 4.57
C PRO A 81 -12.82 -11.37 3.30
N SER A 82 -13.23 -10.39 2.50
CA SER A 82 -14.01 -10.59 1.28
C SER A 82 -13.18 -10.96 0.04
N GLY A 83 -11.84 -11.05 0.14
CA GLY A 83 -11.00 -11.29 -1.04
C GLY A 83 -10.53 -10.03 -1.75
N MET A 84 -10.88 -8.85 -1.23
CA MET A 84 -10.58 -7.55 -1.83
C MET A 84 -9.40 -6.89 -1.12
N PHE A 85 -8.88 -5.81 -1.69
CA PHE A 85 -7.79 -5.02 -1.13
C PHE A 85 -8.29 -3.66 -0.68
N GLN A 86 -7.85 -3.24 0.49
CA GLN A 86 -8.16 -1.92 1.04
C GLN A 86 -6.86 -1.14 1.23
N VAL A 87 -6.87 0.13 0.81
CA VAL A 87 -5.80 1.08 1.14
C VAL A 87 -6.09 1.69 2.51
N ALA A 88 -5.11 1.69 3.40
CA ALA A 88 -5.21 2.30 4.72
C ALA A 88 -5.60 3.79 4.59
N GLY A 89 -6.64 4.19 5.33
CA GLY A 89 -7.19 5.54 5.27
C GLY A 89 -8.22 5.77 4.15
N LEU A 90 -8.42 4.83 3.23
CA LEU A 90 -9.47 4.89 2.21
C LEU A 90 -10.58 3.87 2.51
N ARG A 91 -11.82 4.24 2.17
CA ARG A 91 -13.01 3.37 2.31
C ARG A 91 -13.25 2.49 1.08
N HIS A 92 -12.53 2.73 -0.01
CA HIS A 92 -12.67 1.98 -1.25
C HIS A 92 -12.01 0.61 -1.15
N LEU A 93 -12.64 -0.38 -1.76
CA LEU A 93 -12.14 -1.74 -1.92
C LEU A 93 -11.81 -1.99 -3.39
N TYR A 94 -10.71 -2.68 -3.63
CA TYR A 94 -10.15 -2.95 -4.95
C TYR A 94 -10.01 -4.45 -5.16
N ARG A 95 -10.06 -4.92 -6.40
CA ARG A 95 -9.97 -6.36 -6.70
C ARG A 95 -8.54 -6.85 -6.70
N THR A 96 -7.59 -5.97 -7.02
CA THR A 96 -6.16 -6.30 -7.09
C THR A 96 -5.33 -5.28 -6.30
N VAL A 97 -4.09 -5.68 -5.97
CA VAL A 97 -3.10 -4.79 -5.35
C VAL A 97 -2.77 -3.62 -6.29
N GLU A 98 -2.68 -3.87 -7.60
CA GLU A 98 -2.46 -2.84 -8.62
C GLU A 98 -3.58 -1.79 -8.63
N GLU A 99 -4.84 -2.22 -8.66
CA GLU A 99 -5.99 -1.31 -8.61
C GLU A 99 -5.97 -0.45 -7.34
N ALA A 100 -5.63 -1.04 -6.20
CA ALA A 100 -5.49 -0.32 -4.94
C ALA A 100 -4.35 0.72 -4.98
N ALA A 101 -3.20 0.35 -5.53
CA ALA A 101 -2.06 1.25 -5.68
C ALA A 101 -2.38 2.41 -6.62
N ARG A 102 -3.02 2.13 -7.76
CA ARG A 102 -3.47 3.16 -8.72
C ARG A 102 -4.52 4.08 -8.11
N GLY A 103 -5.56 3.53 -7.47
CA GLY A 103 -6.62 4.30 -6.83
C GLY A 103 -6.11 5.24 -5.73
N TRP A 104 -5.01 4.86 -5.06
CA TRP A 104 -4.29 5.74 -4.13
C TRP A 104 -3.41 6.79 -4.84
N ALA A 105 -2.66 6.39 -5.86
CA ALA A 105 -1.66 7.23 -6.52
C ALA A 105 -2.27 8.32 -7.43
N VAL A 106 -3.32 7.99 -8.18
CA VAL A 106 -3.98 8.89 -9.15
C VAL A 106 -4.29 10.29 -8.57
N PRO A 107 -4.97 10.44 -7.41
CA PRO A 107 -5.27 11.78 -6.87
C PRO A 107 -4.03 12.55 -6.42
N ILE A 108 -2.94 11.85 -6.03
CA ILE A 108 -1.69 12.48 -5.61
C ILE A 108 -0.94 12.99 -6.84
N VAL A 109 -0.82 12.14 -7.86
CA VAL A 109 -0.15 12.47 -9.12
C VAL A 109 -0.88 13.61 -9.81
N ALA A 110 -2.21 13.57 -9.92
CA ALA A 110 -3.00 14.64 -10.53
C ALA A 110 -2.74 16.02 -9.88
N ARG A 111 -2.71 16.08 -8.53
CA ARG A 111 -2.39 17.31 -7.79
C ARG A 111 -0.96 17.79 -8.02
N ALA A 112 0.00 16.87 -8.07
CA ALA A 112 1.39 17.20 -8.33
C ALA A 112 1.58 17.75 -9.76
N THR A 113 0.94 17.13 -10.75
CA THR A 113 0.96 17.59 -12.14
C THR A 113 0.31 18.98 -12.29
N GLU A 114 -0.82 19.22 -11.63
CA GLU A 114 -1.48 20.54 -11.63
C GLU A 114 -0.60 21.62 -10.99
N ALA A 115 0.01 21.33 -9.84
CA ALA A 115 0.94 22.24 -9.17
C ALA A 115 2.16 22.57 -10.05
N ALA A 116 2.71 21.57 -10.77
CA ALA A 116 3.82 21.78 -11.69
C ALA A 116 3.43 22.64 -12.90
N ARG A 117 2.21 22.48 -13.42
CA ARG A 117 1.67 23.34 -14.50
C ARG A 117 1.55 24.79 -14.04
N LEU A 118 0.95 25.03 -12.87
CA LEU A 118 0.78 26.38 -12.31
C LEU A 118 2.13 27.08 -12.03
N GLN A 119 3.15 26.34 -11.56
CA GLN A 119 4.50 26.88 -11.38
C GLN A 119 5.13 27.29 -12.72
N THR A 120 4.92 26.49 -13.76
CA THR A 120 5.45 26.77 -15.11
C THR A 120 4.77 28.01 -15.71
N GLU A 121 3.46 28.15 -15.55
CA GLU A 121 2.71 29.33 -15.97
C GLU A 121 3.17 30.60 -15.24
N ARG A 122 3.38 30.53 -13.92
CA ARG A 122 3.94 31.64 -13.14
C ARG A 122 5.34 32.04 -13.58
N ALA A 123 6.24 31.06 -13.76
CA ALA A 123 7.61 31.30 -14.21
C ALA A 123 7.68 31.84 -15.65
N SER A 124 6.64 31.61 -16.45
CA SER A 124 6.49 32.19 -17.80
C SER A 124 5.91 33.60 -17.74
N ALA A 125 4.94 33.85 -16.85
CA ALA A 125 4.38 35.17 -16.61
C ALA A 125 5.40 36.17 -16.06
N GLU A 126 6.25 35.75 -15.11
CA GLU A 126 7.34 36.57 -14.55
C GLU A 126 8.43 36.89 -15.58
N ARG A 127 8.68 36.01 -16.55
CA ARG A 127 9.62 36.28 -17.66
C ARG A 127 9.05 37.25 -18.69
N THR A 128 7.72 37.34 -18.81
CA THR A 128 7.06 38.24 -19.76
C THR A 128 6.81 39.63 -19.16
N ALA A 129 6.65 39.70 -17.83
CA ALA A 129 6.65 40.94 -17.06
C ALA A 129 8.10 41.42 -16.83
N GLY A 130 8.74 41.95 -17.88
CA GLY A 130 10.06 42.58 -17.77
C GLY A 130 10.12 43.66 -16.65
N PRO A 131 11.32 44.02 -16.17
CA PRO A 131 11.48 44.95 -15.05
C PRO A 131 10.72 46.24 -15.35
N ARG A 132 9.77 46.60 -14.47
CA ARG A 132 9.09 47.89 -14.57
C ARG A 132 10.11 49.01 -14.36
N PRO A 133 10.14 50.03 -15.23
CA PRO A 133 11.02 51.19 -15.10
C PRO A 133 10.74 51.99 -13.84
#